data_AF-A0A833ARR1-F1
#
_entry.id   AF-A0A833ARR1-F1
#
_cell.length_a   1.000
_cell.length_b   1.000
_cell.length_c   1.000
_cell.angle_alpha   90.00
_cell.angle_beta   90.00
_cell.angle_gamma   90.00
#
_symmetry.space_group_name_H-M   'P 1'
#
loop_
_entity.id
_entity.type
_entity.pdbx_description
1 polymer ?
#
loop_
_entity_poly.entity_id
_entity_poly.type
_entity_poly.pdbx_seq_one_letter_code
_entity_poly.pdbx_strand_id
1 'polypeptide(L)'
;MTVHRNLVKFIFILMLPIFLGCNIFSSMNSESDDAGSLLEQGKAALQNGENEKALEYLEDAKMKDPDNYDILYFHSVATARVNDIEFTTFIETFQEAGQT
;
A
#
# COMPACT_ATOMS: atom_id res chain seq x y z
N MET A 1 -14.49 -44.29 -33.71
CA MET A 1 -14.70 -43.55 -32.44
C MET A 1 -13.47 -42.70 -32.09
N THR A 2 -12.96 -41.90 -33.05
CA THR A 2 -11.68 -41.17 -32.93
C THR A 2 -11.87 -39.66 -33.08
N VAL A 3 -12.87 -39.24 -33.86
CA VAL A 3 -13.18 -37.82 -34.14
C VAL A 3 -13.66 -37.08 -32.89
N HIS A 4 -14.53 -37.69 -32.09
CA HIS A 4 -15.06 -37.10 -30.84
C HIS A 4 -13.94 -36.81 -29.81
N ARG A 5 -12.90 -37.66 -29.77
CA ARG A 5 -11.78 -37.50 -28.84
C ARG A 5 -10.84 -36.35 -29.23
N ASN A 6 -10.74 -36.05 -30.52
CA ASN A 6 -9.91 -34.95 -31.02
C ASN A 6 -10.66 -33.60 -30.97
N LEU A 7 -11.99 -33.61 -31.14
CA LEU A 7 -12.84 -32.42 -30.99
C LEU A 7 -12.87 -31.91 -29.54
N VAL A 8 -12.99 -32.82 -28.57
CA VAL A 8 -12.94 -32.47 -27.13
C VAL A 8 -11.57 -31.90 -26.74
N LYS A 9 -10.48 -32.46 -27.27
CA LYS A 9 -9.12 -31.92 -27.07
C LYS A 9 -8.96 -30.53 -27.67
N PHE A 10 -9.54 -30.27 -28.84
CA PHE A 10 -9.51 -28.97 -29.49
C PHE A 10 -10.25 -27.90 -28.68
N ILE A 11 -11.44 -28.24 -28.15
CA ILE A 11 -12.24 -27.35 -27.30
C ILE A 11 -11.50 -27.02 -25.99
N PHE A 12 -10.81 -28.00 -25.40
CA PHE A 12 -10.02 -27.79 -24.17
C PHE A 12 -8.81 -26.86 -24.39
N ILE A 13 -8.14 -26.97 -25.54
CA ILE A 13 -6.98 -26.12 -25.90
C ILE A 13 -7.42 -24.67 -26.18
N LEU A 14 -8.61 -24.47 -26.75
CA LEU A 14 -9.12 -23.14 -27.10
C LEU A 14 -9.64 -22.34 -25.89
N MET A 15 -9.99 -23.03 -24.80
CA MET A 15 -10.42 -22.42 -23.52
C MET A 15 -9.26 -22.18 -22.53
N LEU A 16 -8.10 -22.79 -22.77
CA LEU A 16 -6.89 -22.66 -21.94
C LEU A 16 -6.34 -21.22 -21.82
N PRO A 17 -6.37 -20.37 -22.87
CA PRO A 17 -5.90 -18.98 -22.75
C PRO A 17 -6.88 -18.05 -22.00
N ILE A 18 -8.10 -18.50 -21.68
CA ILE A 18 -9.07 -17.72 -20.88
C ILE A 18 -8.81 -17.91 -19.37
N PHE A 19 -8.27 -19.07 -18.98
CA PHE A 19 -7.88 -19.34 -17.58
C PHE A 19 -6.49 -18.81 -17.21
N LEU A 20 -5.59 -18.58 -18.18
CA LEU A 20 -4.35 -17.83 -17.98
C LEU A 20 -4.51 -16.31 -18.24
N GLY A 21 -5.72 -15.85 -18.54
CA GLY A 21 -6.02 -14.46 -18.91
C GLY A 21 -6.25 -13.50 -17.74
N CYS A 22 -6.06 -13.92 -16.49
CA CYS A 22 -6.06 -13.01 -15.35
C CYS A 22 -4.62 -12.63 -15.01
N ASN A 23 -4.18 -11.44 -15.44
CA ASN A 23 -3.10 -10.58 -14.90
C ASN A 23 -2.25 -9.82 -15.95
N ILE A 24 -2.68 -9.70 -17.21
CA ILE A 24 -1.98 -8.79 -18.16
C ILE A 24 -2.32 -7.30 -17.89
N PHE A 25 -3.30 -6.99 -17.02
CA PHE A 25 -3.72 -5.62 -16.71
C PHE A 25 -3.30 -5.12 -15.32
N SER A 26 -2.38 -5.80 -14.66
CA SER A 26 -1.74 -5.27 -13.46
C SER A 26 -0.37 -4.74 -13.85
N SER A 27 -0.18 -3.43 -13.73
CA SER A 27 1.13 -2.76 -13.81
C SER A 27 1.56 -2.25 -15.18
N MET A 28 0.84 -1.26 -15.70
CA MET A 28 1.44 -0.18 -16.47
C MET A 28 0.94 1.16 -15.91
N ASN A 29 1.19 1.40 -14.62
CA ASN A 29 1.47 2.74 -14.15
C ASN A 29 2.99 2.88 -14.19
N SER A 30 3.52 3.32 -15.33
CA SER A 30 4.84 3.94 -15.37
C SER A 30 4.78 5.33 -14.73
N GLU A 31 4.20 5.43 -13.53
CA GLU A 31 4.59 6.52 -12.65
C GLU A 31 6.02 6.17 -12.29
N SER A 32 6.97 6.96 -12.77
CA SER A 32 8.23 7.03 -12.07
C SER A 32 7.86 7.26 -10.60
N ASP A 33 8.13 6.30 -9.72
CA ASP A 33 7.99 6.47 -8.27
C ASP A 33 8.99 7.56 -7.87
N ASP A 34 8.63 8.81 -8.12
CA ASP A 34 9.27 9.98 -7.59
C ASP A 34 8.80 10.15 -6.15
N ALA A 35 9.54 10.94 -5.38
CA ALA A 35 9.22 11.12 -3.97
C ALA A 35 7.80 11.67 -3.76
N GLY A 36 7.26 12.41 -4.73
CA GLY A 36 5.92 12.98 -4.71
C GLY A 36 4.81 11.94 -4.86
N SER A 37 4.90 11.02 -5.81
CA SER A 37 3.91 9.95 -5.96
C SER A 37 3.87 9.06 -4.72
N LEU A 38 5.04 8.67 -4.19
CA LEU A 38 5.14 7.87 -2.98
C LEU A 38 4.57 8.60 -1.75
N LEU A 39 4.78 9.92 -1.65
CA LEU A 39 4.15 10.75 -0.63
C LEU A 39 2.62 10.70 -0.70
N GLU A 40 2.03 10.85 -1.90
CA GLU A 40 0.57 10.80 -2.06
C GLU A 40 0.00 9.40 -1.78
N GLN A 41 0.70 8.34 -2.20
CA GLN A 41 0.34 6.95 -1.86
C GLN A 41 0.38 6.73 -0.34
N GLY A 42 1.43 7.22 0.35
CA GLY A 42 1.55 7.16 1.80
C GLY A 42 0.42 7.91 2.53
N LYS A 43 0.07 9.11 2.06
CA LYS A 43 -1.06 9.88 2.59
C LYS A 43 -2.40 9.16 2.42
N ALA A 44 -2.64 8.57 1.25
CA ALA A 44 -3.85 7.80 1.00
C ALA A 44 -3.94 6.56 1.91
N ALA A 45 -2.82 5.84 2.09
CA ALA A 45 -2.75 4.72 3.02
C ALA A 45 -3.04 5.13 4.47
N LEU A 46 -2.50 6.27 4.94
CA LEU A 46 -2.84 6.83 6.26
C LEU A 46 -4.32 7.18 6.42
N GLN A 47 -4.97 7.67 5.37
CA GLN A 47 -6.40 7.96 5.38
C GLN A 47 -7.24 6.69 5.46
N ASN A 48 -6.77 5.61 4.84
CA ASN A 48 -7.42 4.30 4.89
C ASN A 48 -7.11 3.51 6.18
N GLY A 49 -6.25 4.03 7.05
CA GLY A 49 -5.80 3.33 8.27
C GLY A 49 -4.76 2.23 8.01
N GLU A 50 -4.23 2.14 6.79
CA GLU A 50 -3.17 1.20 6.39
C GLU A 50 -1.79 1.71 6.86
N ASN A 51 -1.59 1.83 8.17
CA ASN A 51 -0.45 2.55 8.75
C ASN A 51 0.91 1.95 8.38
N GLU A 52 1.04 0.63 8.32
CA GLU A 52 2.28 -0.07 7.97
C GLU A 52 2.66 0.17 6.51
N LYS A 53 1.67 0.09 5.63
CA LYS A 53 1.85 0.32 4.19
C LYS A 53 2.14 1.80 3.91
N ALA A 54 1.50 2.70 4.64
CA ALA A 54 1.84 4.11 4.58
C ALA A 54 3.31 4.35 4.96
N LEU A 55 3.78 3.70 6.04
CA LEU A 55 5.15 3.81 6.49
C LEU A 55 6.14 3.32 5.42
N GLU A 56 5.84 2.20 4.74
CA GLU A 56 6.64 1.69 3.63
C GLU A 56 6.77 2.72 2.49
N TYR A 57 5.66 3.24 1.98
CA TYR A 57 5.70 4.26 0.93
C TYR A 57 6.47 5.53 1.35
N LEU A 58 6.32 5.95 2.60
CA LEU A 58 6.96 7.16 3.12
C LEU A 58 8.45 6.96 3.39
N GLU A 59 8.91 5.76 3.75
CA GLU A 59 10.33 5.42 3.81
C GLU A 59 10.97 5.47 2.41
N ASP A 60 10.31 4.89 1.41
CA ASP A 60 10.77 4.94 0.03
C ASP A 60 10.81 6.38 -0.51
N ALA A 61 9.81 7.21 -0.16
CA ALA A 61 9.78 8.62 -0.50
C ALA A 61 10.96 9.37 0.15
N LYS A 62 11.23 9.11 1.44
CA LYS A 62 12.32 9.76 2.20
C LYS A 62 13.70 9.39 1.67
N MET A 63 13.88 8.15 1.18
CA MET A 63 15.14 7.76 0.53
C MET A 63 15.42 8.56 -0.75
N LYS A 64 14.38 9.06 -1.43
CA LYS A 64 14.50 9.82 -2.68
C LYS A 64 14.63 11.32 -2.44
N ASP A 65 13.90 11.86 -1.47
CA ASP A 65 13.94 13.27 -1.09
C ASP A 65 13.93 13.42 0.44
N PRO A 66 15.11 13.29 1.09
CA PRO A 66 15.23 13.24 2.55
C PRO A 66 14.97 14.58 3.24
N ASP A 67 15.05 15.70 2.52
CA ASP A 67 14.89 17.05 3.06
C ASP A 67 13.46 17.58 2.86
N ASN A 68 12.58 16.77 2.26
CA ASN A 68 11.19 17.14 2.04
C ASN A 68 10.41 17.15 3.36
N TYR A 69 9.99 18.33 3.77
CA TYR A 69 9.26 18.52 5.02
C TYR A 69 7.95 17.69 5.08
N ASP A 70 7.21 17.60 3.98
CA ASP A 70 5.94 16.85 3.98
C ASP A 70 6.19 15.35 4.15
N ILE A 71 7.21 14.80 3.48
CA ILE A 71 7.59 13.39 3.63
C ILE A 71 7.99 13.11 5.07
N LEU A 72 8.85 13.93 5.67
CA LEU A 72 9.28 13.77 7.07
C LEU A 72 8.11 13.86 8.05
N TYR A 73 7.18 14.80 7.82
CA TYR A 73 5.99 14.95 8.64
C TYR A 73 5.10 13.72 8.58
N PHE A 74 4.69 13.30 7.37
CA PHE A 74 3.80 12.15 7.23
C PHE A 74 4.48 10.85 7.64
N HIS A 75 5.79 10.69 7.41
CA HIS A 75 6.59 9.57 7.91
C HIS A 75 6.53 9.48 9.44
N SER A 76 6.67 10.61 10.13
CA SER A 76 6.57 10.68 11.59
C SER A 76 5.18 10.28 12.09
N VAL A 77 4.12 10.74 11.40
CA VAL A 77 2.74 10.36 11.70
C VAL A 77 2.53 8.85 11.52
N ALA A 78 2.99 8.28 10.41
CA ALA A 78 2.91 6.85 10.15
C ALA A 78 3.65 6.05 11.22
N THR A 79 4.86 6.47 11.57
CA THR A 79 5.67 5.85 12.62
C THR A 79 4.96 5.86 13.97
N ALA A 80 4.37 7.00 14.35
CA ALA A 80 3.64 7.12 15.61
C ALA A 80 2.42 6.19 15.66
N ARG A 81 1.70 6.07 14.55
CA ARG A 81 0.52 5.18 14.46
C ARG A 81 0.89 3.69 14.46
N VAL A 82 1.97 3.29 13.78
CA VAL A 82 2.44 1.89 13.77
C VAL A 82 2.95 1.46 15.15
N ASN A 83 3.53 2.38 15.91
CA ASN A 83 4.06 2.09 17.25
C ASN A 83 3.02 2.31 18.37
N ASP A 84 1.75 2.54 18.01
CA ASP A 84 0.66 2.86 18.95
C ASP A 84 1.08 3.92 19.98
N ILE A 85 1.79 4.97 19.52
CA ILE A 85 2.20 6.08 20.38
C ILE A 85 0.95 6.92 20.67
N GLU A 86 0.24 6.49 21.70
CA GLU A 86 -0.98 7.07 22.24
C GLU A 86 -0.67 8.39 22.96
N PHE A 87 -0.50 9.47 22.19
CA PHE A 87 -0.39 10.81 22.76
C PHE A 87 -1.63 11.16 23.61
N THR A 88 -2.79 10.63 23.26
CA THR A 88 -4.05 10.83 23.99
C THR A 88 -3.96 10.29 25.41
N THR A 89 -3.51 9.04 25.61
CA THR A 89 -3.34 8.45 26.94
C THR A 89 -2.38 9.26 27.80
N PHE A 90 -1.30 9.78 27.21
CA PHE A 90 -0.37 10.67 27.92
C PHE A 90 -1.08 11.93 28.43
N ILE A 91 -1.86 12.60 27.58
CA ILE A 91 -2.60 13.82 27.94
C ILE A 91 -3.64 13.54 29.02
N GLU A 92 -4.41 12.46 28.90
CA GLU A 92 -5.42 12.05 29.90
C GLU A 92 -4.78 11.80 31.26
N THR A 93 -3.72 10.98 31.30
CA THR A 93 -2.98 10.67 32.55
C THR A 93 -2.42 11.94 33.20
N PHE A 94 -1.88 12.86 32.39
CA PHE A 94 -1.32 14.11 32.90
C PHE A 94 -2.41 15.06 33.46
N GLN A 95 -3.57 15.12 32.80
CA GLN A 95 -4.70 15.92 33.28
C GLN A 95 -5.27 15.37 34.60
N GLU A 96 -5.35 14.05 34.76
CA GLU A 96 -5.78 13.41 36.02
C GLU A 96 -4.79 13.71 37.16
N ALA A 97 -3.49 13.57 36.90
CA ALA A 97 -2.44 13.83 37.90
C ALA A 97 -2.38 15.30 38.34
N GLY A 98 -2.80 16.25 37.50
CA GLY A 98 -2.85 17.68 37.83
C GLY A 98 -4.05 18.09 38.70
N GLN A 99 -5.00 17.18 38.97
CA GLN A 99 -6.20 17.46 39.77
C GLN A 99 -6.12 16.93 41.22
N THR A 100 -5.02 16.27 41.60
CA THR A 100 -4.75 15.80 42.97
C THR A 100 -3.84 16.75 43.74
#